data_AF-A0A7R7XHR7-F1
#
_entry.id   AF-A0A7R7XHR7-F1
#
_cell.length_a   1.000
_cell.length_b   1.000
_cell.length_c   1.000
_cell.angle_alpha   90.00
_cell.angle_beta   90.00
_cell.angle_gamma   90.00
#
_symmetry.space_group_name_H-M   'P 1'
#
loop_
_entity.id
_entity.type
_entity.pdbx_description
1 polymer ?
#
loop_
_entity_poly.entity_id
_entity_poly.type
_entity_poly.pdbx_seq_one_letter_code
_entity_poly.pdbx_strand_id
1 'polypeptide(L)'
;MAAARAPGLLDLPAELDHLIAQHLDMLDLMRMRITCSALHAAIPPPSLNELLELERTVFDCESDPYICFDCKRLRPRREFADSMARRCPETILY
;
A
#
# COMPACT_ATOMS: atom_id res chain seq x y z
N MET A 1 31.15 -3.71 28.98
CA MET A 1 30.97 -4.28 27.63
C MET A 1 29.62 -3.80 27.12
N ALA A 2 29.60 -2.89 26.14
CA ALA A 2 28.35 -2.42 25.54
C ALA A 2 27.80 -3.54 24.65
N ALA A 3 26.56 -3.96 24.86
CA ALA A 3 25.89 -4.90 23.98
C ALA A 3 25.81 -4.29 22.57
N ALA A 4 26.35 -4.98 21.57
CA ALA A 4 26.20 -4.57 20.19
C ALA A 4 24.70 -4.55 19.86
N ARG A 5 24.17 -3.36 19.54
CA ARG A 5 22.77 -3.23 19.13
C ARG A 5 22.61 -3.96 17.80
N ALA A 6 21.59 -4.81 17.69
CA ALA A 6 21.25 -5.41 16.40
C ALA A 6 20.99 -4.29 15.38
N PRO A 7 21.52 -4.41 14.15
CA PRO A 7 21.21 -3.45 13.10
C PRO A 7 19.69 -3.42 12.89
N GLY A 8 19.13 -2.22 12.82
CA GLY A 8 17.74 -2.00 12.47
C GLY A 8 17.52 -2.19 10.97
N LEU A 9 16.26 -2.19 10.56
CA LEU A 9 15.89 -2.32 9.14
C LEU A 9 16.58 -1.25 8.27
N LEU A 10 16.64 -0.01 8.74
CA LEU A 10 17.26 1.11 8.02
C LEU A 10 18.80 1.08 7.98
N ASP A 11 19.42 0.16 8.72
CA ASP A 11 20.87 -0.07 8.68
C ASP A 11 21.23 -1.08 7.58
N LEU A 12 20.23 -1.66 6.89
CA LEU A 12 20.44 -2.55 5.76
C LEU A 12 20.75 -1.76 4.47
N PRO A 13 21.49 -2.36 3.53
CA PRO A 13 21.56 -1.86 2.16
C PRO A 13 20.17 -1.85 1.49
N ALA A 14 19.94 -0.87 0.62
CA ALA A 14 18.66 -0.68 -0.06
C ALA A 14 18.23 -1.90 -0.90
N GLU A 15 19.18 -2.69 -1.38
CA GLU A 15 18.92 -3.94 -2.09
C GLU A 15 18.21 -4.96 -1.21
N LEU A 16 18.55 -5.02 0.08
CA LEU A 16 17.90 -5.91 1.03
C LEU A 16 16.50 -5.41 1.41
N ASP A 17 16.32 -4.10 1.57
CA ASP A 17 14.99 -3.51 1.77
C ASP A 17 14.05 -3.86 0.61
N HIS A 18 14.58 -3.79 -0.62
CA HIS A 18 13.82 -4.12 -1.83
C HIS A 18 13.48 -5.61 -1.90
N LEU A 19 14.40 -6.50 -1.54
CA LEU A 19 14.15 -7.95 -1.46
C LEU A 19 13.10 -8.27 -0.39
N ILE A 20 13.17 -7.63 0.79
CA ILE A 20 12.14 -7.79 1.83
C ILE A 20 10.78 -7.36 1.30
N ALA A 21 10.70 -6.22 0.61
CA ALA A 21 9.46 -5.71 0.06
C ALA A 21 8.82 -6.66 -0.98
N GLN A 22 9.61 -7.42 -1.74
CA GLN A 22 9.10 -8.42 -2.70
C GLN A 22 8.39 -9.61 -2.05
N HIS A 23 8.58 -9.82 -0.74
CA HIS A 23 7.93 -10.88 0.02
C HIS A 23 6.71 -10.40 0.82
N LEU A 24 6.37 -9.11 0.75
CA LEU A 24 5.19 -8.56 1.42
C LEU A 24 3.99 -8.56 0.48
N ASP A 25 2.79 -8.75 1.07
CA ASP A 25 1.57 -8.46 0.34
C ASP A 25 1.42 -6.94 0.10
N MET A 26 0.47 -6.58 -0.76
CA MET A 26 0.30 -5.19 -1.16
C MET A 26 -0.13 -4.29 0.02
N LEU A 27 -0.84 -4.82 1.02
CA LEU A 27 -1.23 -4.05 2.19
C LEU A 27 -0.01 -3.75 3.08
N ASP A 28 0.80 -4.76 3.33
CA ASP A 28 1.99 -4.68 4.18
C ASP A 28 3.09 -3.86 3.51
N LEU A 29 3.24 -3.94 2.19
CA LEU A 29 4.12 -3.07 1.42
C LEU A 29 3.69 -1.60 1.55
N MET A 30 2.39 -1.31 1.48
CA MET A 30 1.87 0.05 1.71
C MET A 30 2.14 0.52 3.15
N ARG A 31 1.92 -0.33 4.15
CA ARG A 31 2.22 -0.03 5.56
C ARG A 31 3.71 0.27 5.77
N MET A 32 4.58 -0.54 5.17
CA MET A 32 6.03 -0.35 5.22
C MET A 32 6.44 1.00 4.63
N ARG A 33 5.89 1.39 3.47
CA ARG A 33 6.15 2.71 2.85
C ARG A 33 5.78 3.88 3.74
N ILE A 34 4.60 3.84 4.37
CA ILE A 34 4.10 5.00 5.13
C ILE A 34 4.75 5.14 6.51
N THR A 35 5.55 4.15 6.93
CA THR A 35 6.20 4.14 8.24
C THR A 35 7.25 5.25 8.37
N CYS A 36 8.09 5.46 7.35
CA CYS A 36 9.08 6.54 7.37
C CYS A 36 9.48 6.99 5.95
N SER A 37 10.10 8.18 5.86
CA SER A 37 10.53 8.77 4.58
C SER A 37 11.59 7.93 3.86
N ALA A 38 12.48 7.25 4.59
CA ALA A 38 13.51 6.39 4.01
C ALA A 38 12.89 5.20 3.26
N LEU A 39 11.98 4.46 3.91
CA LEU A 39 11.27 3.34 3.30
C LEU A 39 10.32 3.80 2.18
N HIS A 40 9.68 4.96 2.35
CA HIS A 40 8.88 5.57 1.28
C HIS A 40 9.69 5.81 -0.01
N ALA A 41 10.96 6.20 0.12
CA ALA A 41 11.86 6.44 -1.00
C ALA A 41 12.48 5.15 -1.57
N ALA A 42 12.80 4.18 -0.72
CA ALA A 42 13.44 2.93 -1.12
C ALA A 42 12.49 1.96 -1.84
N ILE A 43 11.22 1.93 -1.42
CA ILE A 43 10.22 1.02 -1.99
C ILE A 43 9.58 1.71 -3.22
N PRO A 44 9.34 1.02 -4.35
CA PRO A 44 8.67 1.59 -5.53
C PRO A 44 7.15 1.68 -5.34
N PRO A 45 6.49 2.81 -5.67
CA PRO A 45 5.06 2.98 -5.41
C PRO A 45 4.27 1.93 -6.18
N PRO A 46 3.19 1.38 -5.59
CA PRO A 46 2.39 0.42 -6.31
C PRO A 46 1.79 1.02 -7.56
N SER A 47 1.60 0.13 -8.53
CA SER A 47 0.83 0.42 -9.72
C SER A 47 -0.64 0.67 -9.35
N LEU A 48 -1.33 1.38 -10.24
CA LEU A 48 -2.76 1.59 -10.09
C LEU A 48 -3.55 0.27 -10.07
N ASN A 49 -3.11 -0.73 -10.84
CA ASN A 49 -3.79 -2.03 -10.91
C ASN A 49 -3.68 -2.78 -9.58
N GLU A 50 -2.50 -2.84 -8.98
CA GLU A 50 -2.30 -3.47 -7.66
C GLU A 50 -3.14 -2.79 -6.57
N LEU A 51 -3.26 -1.47 -6.66
CA LEU A 51 -4.09 -0.70 -5.74
C LEU A 51 -5.59 -0.95 -5.94
N LEU A 52 -6.05 -1.10 -7.18
CA LEU A 52 -7.43 -1.48 -7.49
C LEU A 52 -7.73 -2.91 -7.05
N GLU A 53 -6.79 -3.84 -7.22
CA GLU A 53 -6.91 -5.21 -6.72
C GLU A 53 -7.00 -5.23 -5.20
N LEU A 54 -6.19 -4.43 -4.50
CA LEU A 54 -6.23 -4.30 -3.06
C LEU A 54 -7.58 -3.76 -2.56
N GLU A 55 -8.12 -2.72 -3.20
CA GLU A 55 -9.46 -2.19 -2.90
C GLU A 55 -10.54 -3.27 -3.08
N ARG A 56 -10.46 -4.08 -4.14
CA ARG A 56 -11.45 -5.12 -4.42
C ARG A 56 -11.33 -6.35 -3.52
N THR A 57 -10.12 -6.74 -3.13
CA THR A 57 -9.85 -8.02 -2.45
C THR A 57 -9.74 -7.90 -0.93
N VAL A 58 -9.20 -6.80 -0.42
CA VAL A 58 -8.90 -6.61 1.00
C VAL A 58 -9.90 -5.68 1.67
N PHE A 59 -10.26 -4.59 0.98
CA PHE A 59 -11.17 -3.56 1.48
C PHE A 59 -12.53 -3.64 0.81
N ASP A 60 -12.97 -4.84 0.44
CA ASP A 60 -14.32 -5.21 -0.01
C ASP A 60 -15.24 -4.00 -0.28
N CYS A 61 -15.22 -3.43 -1.48
CA CYS A 61 -16.03 -2.36 -2.13
C CYS A 61 -16.94 -1.40 -1.31
N GLU A 62 -17.55 -1.84 -0.22
CA GLU A 62 -18.25 -1.06 0.79
C GLU A 62 -17.37 -0.65 1.98
N SER A 63 -16.18 -1.22 2.10
CA SER A 63 -15.17 -0.93 3.12
C SER A 63 -14.40 0.35 2.78
N ASP A 64 -14.24 1.21 3.77
CA ASP A 64 -13.31 2.34 3.70
C ASP A 64 -11.89 1.78 3.87
N PRO A 65 -10.93 1.93 2.91
CA PRO A 65 -10.69 3.07 2.01
C PRO A 65 -10.71 2.79 0.48
N TYR A 66 -10.93 3.85 -0.33
CA TYR A 66 -11.00 3.84 -1.81
C TYR A 66 -9.69 4.31 -2.47
N ILE A 67 -9.40 3.84 -3.69
CA ILE A 67 -8.26 4.33 -4.47
C ILE A 67 -8.57 5.64 -5.20
N CYS A 68 -7.70 6.63 -5.04
CA CYS A 68 -7.69 7.81 -5.91
C CYS A 68 -6.90 7.52 -7.18
N PHE A 69 -7.54 7.62 -8.35
CA PHE A 69 -6.91 7.42 -9.66
C PHE A 69 -5.74 8.39 -9.89
N ASP A 70 -5.90 9.66 -9.55
CA ASP A 70 -4.88 10.70 -9.78
C ASP A 70 -3.73 10.60 -8.77
N CYS A 71 -4.06 10.46 -7.49
CA CYS A 71 -3.08 10.47 -6.41
C CYS A 71 -2.42 9.10 -6.18
N LYS A 72 -2.99 8.01 -6.72
CA LYS A 72 -2.56 6.61 -6.52
C LYS A 72 -2.36 6.28 -5.04
N ARG A 73 -3.34 6.69 -4.23
CA ARG A 73 -3.34 6.55 -2.77
C ARG A 73 -4.71 6.12 -2.30
N LEU A 74 -4.72 5.23 -1.32
CA LEU A 74 -5.94 4.88 -0.59
C LEU A 74 -6.36 6.07 0.25
N ARG A 75 -7.63 6.44 0.16
CA ARG A 75 -8.22 7.56 0.87
C ARG A 75 -9.58 7.17 1.42
N PRO A 76 -9.99 7.75 2.55
CA PRO A 76 -11.33 7.60 3.05
C PRO A 76 -12.39 7.99 2.02
N ARG A 77 -13.50 7.25 1.91
CA ARG A 77 -14.63 7.52 1.01
C ARG A 77 -15.18 8.93 1.13
N ARG A 78 -15.14 9.49 2.34
CA ARG A 78 -15.58 10.86 2.65
C ARG A 78 -14.74 11.95 1.94
N GLU A 79 -13.53 11.64 1.48
CA GLU A 79 -12.69 12.55 0.71
C GLU A 79 -13.08 12.58 -0.78
N PHE A 80 -13.99 11.70 -1.21
CA PHE A 80 -14.47 11.61 -2.60
C PHE A 80 -15.92 12.08 -2.71
N ALA A 81 -16.25 12.79 -3.79
CA ALA A 81 -17.63 13.06 -4.15
C ALA A 81 -18.32 11.78 -4.66
N ASP A 82 -19.65 11.70 -4.56
CA ASP A 82 -20.43 10.55 -5.03
C ASP A 82 -20.25 10.27 -6.53
N SER A 83 -19.93 11.30 -7.33
CA SER A 83 -19.60 11.18 -8.75
C SER A 83 -18.17 10.66 -9.02
N MET A 84 -17.27 10.79 -8.05
CA MET A 84 -15.88 10.31 -8.15
C MET A 84 -15.74 8.87 -7.69
N ALA A 85 -16.53 8.48 -6.68
CA ALA A 85 -16.58 7.12 -6.19
C ALA A 85 -17.34 6.23 -7.19
N ARG A 86 -16.59 5.43 -7.95
CA ARG A 86 -17.22 4.37 -8.72
C ARG A 86 -17.68 3.29 -7.75
N ARG A 87 -18.96 2.93 -7.79
CA ARG A 87 -19.40 1.67 -7.17
C ARG A 87 -18.66 0.54 -7.86
N CYS A 88 -18.18 -0.43 -7.09
CA CYS A 88 -17.67 -1.65 -7.68
C CYS A 88 -18.70 -2.19 -8.67
N PRO A 89 -18.29 -2.61 -9.87
CA PRO A 89 -19.17 -3.40 -10.71
C PRO A 89 -19.60 -4.60 -9.87
N GLU A 90 -20.91 -4.83 -9.75
CA GLU A 90 -21.43 -6.07 -9.19
C GLU A 90 -20.69 -7.20 -9.89
N THR A 91 -19.95 -7.99 -9.12
CA THR A 91 -19.42 -9.25 -9.63
C THR A 91 -20.65 -10.09 -9.95
N ILE A 92 -21.12 -10.00 -11.20
CA ILE A 92 -22.05 -10.98 -11.76
C ILE A 92 -21.22 -12.25 -11.86
N LEU A 93 -21.26 -13.05 -10.79
CA LEU A 93 -20.79 -14.43 -10.77
C LEU A 93 -21.73 -15.19 -11.73
N TYR A 94 -21.21 -15.53 -12.92
CA TYR A 94 -21.74 -16.60 -13.75
C TYR A 94 -21.14 -17.93 -13.30
#